data_AF-A0A2V8RX45-F1
#
_entry.id   AF-A0A2V8RX45-F1
#
_cell.length_a   1.000
_cell.length_b   1.000
_cell.length_c   1.000
_cell.angle_alpha   90.00
_cell.angle_beta   90.00
_cell.angle_gamma   90.00
#
_symmetry.space_group_name_H-M   'P 1'
#
loop_
_entity.id
_entity.type
_entity.pdbx_description
1 polymer ?
#
loop_
_entity_poly.entity_id
_entity_poly.type
_entity_poly.pdbx_seq_one_letter_code
_entity_poly.pdbx_strand_id
1 'polypeptide(L)'
;MSFAEFFGRLERLSGVSAPMIKVPRRIAVGGSSIIESVFKNWGKASPVATREVEQAEHFWYFDSAKAKEKLGFEPRDPQETLQDTISWLRENFLGDGIF
;
A
#
# COMPACT_ATOMS: atom_id res chain seq x y z
N MET A 1 -6.36 9.33 -7.72
CA MET A 1 -6.58 9.16 -6.27
C MET A 1 -5.29 9.48 -5.54
N SER A 2 -5.33 10.34 -4.52
CA SER A 2 -4.19 10.63 -3.66
C SER A 2 -4.01 9.56 -2.56
N PHE A 3 -2.84 9.52 -1.90
CA PHE A 3 -2.63 8.63 -0.75
C PHE A 3 -3.64 8.87 0.39
N ALA A 4 -4.00 10.13 0.66
CA ALA A 4 -4.98 10.45 1.70
C ALA A 4 -6.37 9.90 1.36
N GLU A 5 -6.79 10.03 0.10
CA GLU A 5 -8.05 9.44 -0.37
C GLU A 5 -8.03 7.91 -0.31
N PHE A 6 -6.92 7.29 -0.70
CA PHE A 6 -6.75 5.83 -0.65
C PHE A 6 -6.89 5.30 0.78
N PHE A 7 -6.15 5.87 1.74
CA PHE A 7 -6.21 5.44 3.13
C PHE A 7 -7.56 5.76 3.78
N GLY A 8 -8.20 6.89 3.44
CA GLY A 8 -9.55 7.21 3.92
C GLY A 8 -10.63 6.25 3.41
N ARG A 9 -10.48 5.72 2.17
CA ARG A 9 -11.32 4.64 1.67
C ARG A 9 -11.07 3.34 2.43
N LEU A 10 -9.80 2.96 2.63
CA LEU A 10 -9.44 1.77 3.40
C LEU A 10 -10.00 1.81 4.83
N GLU A 11 -9.86 2.95 5.53
CA GLU A 11 -10.39 3.11 6.88
C GLU A 11 -11.91 2.88 6.93
N ARG A 12 -12.65 3.45 5.97
CA ARG A 12 -14.10 3.26 5.89
C ARG A 12 -14.50 1.81 5.62
N LEU A 13 -13.80 1.12 4.73
CA LEU A 13 -14.14 -0.26 4.35
C LEU A 13 -13.67 -1.30 5.37
N SER A 14 -12.49 -1.10 5.94
CA SER A 14 -11.85 -2.06 6.86
C SER A 14 -12.19 -1.81 8.33
N GLY A 15 -12.61 -0.59 8.70
CA GLY A 15 -12.77 -0.16 10.09
C GLY A 15 -11.44 0.12 10.81
N VAL A 16 -10.30 -0.04 10.13
CA VAL A 16 -8.97 0.19 10.70
C VAL A 16 -8.54 1.63 10.44
N SER A 17 -8.16 2.35 11.49
CA SER A 17 -7.79 3.76 11.38
C SER A 17 -6.65 4.01 10.39
N ALA A 18 -6.81 5.05 9.57
CA ALA A 18 -5.81 5.46 8.60
C ALA A 18 -4.54 6.02 9.28
N PRO A 19 -3.36 5.90 8.65
CA PRO A 19 -2.15 6.56 9.12
C PRO A 19 -2.30 8.09 9.04
N MET A 20 -2.07 8.76 10.18
CA MET A 20 -2.26 10.22 10.32
C MET A 20 -0.99 11.04 10.09
N ILE A 21 0.18 10.40 10.07
CA ILE A 21 1.48 11.08 10.07
C ILE A 21 2.23 10.79 8.78
N LYS A 22 2.70 11.84 8.10
CA LYS A 22 3.65 11.74 7.00
C LYS A 22 5.06 11.82 7.54
N VAL A 23 5.83 10.75 7.38
CA VAL A 23 7.22 10.71 7.82
C VAL A 23 8.09 11.50 6.84
N PRO A 24 8.98 12.41 7.30
CA PRO A 24 9.91 13.09 6.42
C PRO A 24 10.86 12.10 5.72
N ARG A 25 11.08 12.28 4.42
CA ARG A 25 11.92 11.42 3.57
C ARG A 25 13.24 10.97 4.21
N ARG A 26 14.00 11.90 4.80
CA ARG A 26 15.30 11.60 5.41
C ARG A 26 15.19 10.59 6.55
N ILE A 27 14.12 10.69 7.34
CA ILE A 27 13.84 9.77 8.44
C ILE A 27 13.37 8.43 7.88
N ALA A 28 12.48 8.44 6.88
CA ALA A 28 11.98 7.21 6.27
C ALA A 28 13.10 6.36 5.64
N VAL A 29 13.92 6.96 4.77
CA VAL A 29 15.03 6.26 4.07
C VAL A 29 16.15 5.87 5.03
N GLY A 30 16.50 6.75 5.97
CA GLY A 30 17.52 6.45 6.98
C GLY A 30 17.08 5.32 7.93
N GLY A 31 15.84 5.39 8.40
CA GLY A 31 15.25 4.36 9.25
C GLY A 31 15.12 3.01 8.56
N SER A 32 14.67 2.99 7.30
CA SER A 32 14.56 1.75 6.53
C SER A 32 15.91 1.08 6.31
N SER A 33 16.97 1.87 6.06
CA SER A 33 18.34 1.35 5.88
C SER A 33 18.85 0.65 7.14
N ILE A 34 18.56 1.21 8.32
CA ILE A 34 18.92 0.62 9.60
C ILE A 34 18.15 -0.69 9.82
N ILE A 35 16.83 -0.67 9.62
CA ILE A 35 15.97 -1.86 9.76
C ILE A 35 16.46 -2.98 8.84
N GLU A 36 16.67 -2.67 7.56
CA GLU A 36 17.11 -3.64 6.57
C GLU A 36 18.47 -4.26 6.92
N SER A 37 19.41 -3.45 7.41
CA SER A 37 20.73 -3.92 7.85
C SER A 37 20.64 -4.89 9.04
N VAL A 38 19.82 -4.55 10.05
CA VAL A 38 19.62 -5.41 11.24
C VAL A 38 19.04 -6.77 10.85
N PHE A 39 17.98 -6.77 10.04
CA PHE A 39 17.33 -8.01 9.61
C PHE A 39 18.27 -8.88 8.76
N LYS A 40 19.01 -8.26 7.83
CA LYS A 40 20.02 -8.96 7.02
C LYS A 40 21.10 -9.61 7.88
N ASN A 41 21.59 -8.91 8.91
CA ASN A 41 22.61 -9.44 9.82
C ASN A 41 22.09 -10.64 10.64
N TRP A 42 20.79 -10.71 10.90
CA TRP A 42 20.14 -11.86 11.54
C TRP A 42 19.71 -12.96 10.56
N GLY A 43 20.07 -12.85 9.27
CA GLY A 43 19.68 -13.82 8.25
C GLY A 43 18.18 -13.86 7.97
N LYS A 44 17.45 -12.78 8.29
CA LYS A 44 16.00 -12.65 8.08
C LYS A 44 15.68 -11.66 6.97
N ALA A 45 14.55 -11.87 6.31
CA ALA A 45 13.99 -10.90 5.39
C ALA A 45 13.54 -9.65 6.16
N SER A 46 13.91 -8.47 5.67
CA SER A 46 13.45 -7.20 6.26
C SER A 46 11.96 -7.01 5.99
N PRO A 47 11.16 -6.57 6.97
CA PRO A 47 9.77 -6.19 6.74
C PRO A 47 9.63 -4.89 5.95
N VAL A 48 10.71 -4.11 5.82
CA VAL A 48 10.75 -2.85 5.06
C VAL A 48 12.04 -2.82 4.25
N ALA A 49 11.94 -2.79 2.92
CA ALA A 49 13.10 -2.66 2.05
C ALA A 49 13.36 -1.18 1.73
N THR A 50 14.61 -0.72 1.85
CA THR A 50 14.97 0.68 1.62
C THR A 50 14.61 1.16 0.22
N ARG A 51 14.80 0.29 -0.78
CA ARG A 51 14.45 0.59 -2.17
C ARG A 51 12.96 0.80 -2.38
N GLU A 52 12.10 0.13 -1.61
CA GLU A 52 10.65 0.31 -1.70
C GLU A 52 10.24 1.64 -1.08
N VAL A 53 10.88 2.02 0.03
CA VAL A 53 10.68 3.34 0.65
C VAL A 53 11.10 4.45 -0.31
N GLU A 54 12.26 4.32 -0.95
CA GLU A 54 12.70 5.28 -1.97
C GLU A 54 11.71 5.39 -3.13
N GLN A 55 11.15 4.27 -3.60
CA GLN A 55 10.12 4.28 -4.65
C GLN A 55 8.82 4.95 -4.21
N ALA A 56 8.43 4.76 -2.94
CA ALA A 56 7.21 5.34 -2.37
C ALA A 56 7.28 6.87 -2.20
N GLU A 57 8.48 7.45 -2.17
CA GLU A 57 8.69 8.90 -2.15
C GLU A 57 8.35 9.60 -3.48
N HIS A 58 8.08 8.82 -4.54
CA HIS A 58 7.78 9.34 -5.86
C HIS A 58 6.31 9.14 -6.25
N PHE A 59 5.78 10.10 -7.02
CA PHE A 59 4.45 9.97 -7.64
C PHE A 59 4.55 9.26 -8.98
N TRP A 60 3.96 8.07 -9.05
CA TRP A 60 3.87 7.26 -10.25
C TRP A 60 2.59 7.61 -11.00
N TYR A 61 2.67 8.60 -11.88
CA TYR A 61 1.54 8.97 -12.73
C TYR A 61 1.23 7.81 -13.69
N PHE A 62 0.00 7.29 -13.60
CA PHE A 62 -0.49 6.26 -14.49
C PHE A 62 -1.72 6.77 -15.22
N ASP A 63 -1.67 6.74 -16.55
CA ASP A 63 -2.80 7.05 -17.41
C ASP A 63 -3.16 5.82 -18.25
N SER A 64 -4.41 5.40 -18.14
CA SER A 64 -4.95 4.26 -18.87
C SER A 64 -5.57 4.65 -20.22
N ALA A 65 -5.61 5.94 -20.59
CA ALA A 65 -6.29 6.44 -21.78
C ALA A 65 -5.94 5.67 -23.06
N LYS A 66 -4.65 5.39 -23.28
CA LYS A 66 -4.21 4.60 -24.44
C LYS A 66 -4.77 3.17 -24.44
N ALA A 67 -4.83 2.52 -23.28
CA ALA A 67 -5.41 1.18 -23.18
C ALA A 67 -6.92 1.21 -23.41
N LYS A 68 -7.62 2.24 -22.91
CA LYS A 68 -9.05 2.44 -23.19
C LYS A 68 -9.30 2.61 -24.69
N GLU A 69 -8.54 3.49 -25.33
CA GLU A 69 -8.68 3.81 -26.76
C GLU A 69 -8.36 2.63 -27.67
N LYS A 70 -7.25 1.93 -27.40
CA LYS A 70 -6.72 0.91 -28.32
C LYS A 70 -7.21 -0.50 -28.04
N LEU A 71 -7.56 -0.80 -26.79
CA LEU A 71 -7.88 -2.15 -26.35
C LEU A 71 -9.31 -2.28 -25.81
N GLY A 72 -10.09 -1.19 -25.79
CA GLY A 72 -11.40 -1.19 -25.13
C GLY A 72 -11.28 -1.48 -23.63
N PHE A 73 -10.17 -1.12 -23.01
CA PHE A 73 -9.95 -1.38 -21.59
C PHE A 73 -10.92 -0.58 -20.73
N GLU A 74 -11.74 -1.26 -19.94
CA GLU A 74 -12.69 -0.65 -19.01
C GLU A 74 -12.35 -1.09 -17.58
N PRO A 75 -11.50 -0.32 -16.85
CA PRO A 75 -11.19 -0.65 -15.47
C PRO A 75 -12.42 -0.43 -14.58
N ARG A 76 -12.70 -1.40 -13.70
CA ARG A 76 -13.70 -1.26 -12.62
C ARG A 76 -13.31 -0.17 -11.61
N ASP A 77 -14.25 0.22 -10.75
CA ASP A 77 -13.94 1.19 -9.70
C ASP A 77 -12.90 0.61 -8.71
N PRO A 78 -11.80 1.32 -8.42
CA PRO A 78 -10.80 0.86 -7.45
C PRO A 78 -11.36 0.50 -6.07
N GLN A 79 -12.49 1.10 -5.66
CA GLN A 79 -13.16 0.79 -4.40
C GLN A 79 -13.64 -0.65 -4.33
N GLU A 80 -14.11 -1.22 -5.44
CA GLU A 80 -14.56 -2.60 -5.46
C GLU A 80 -13.38 -3.56 -5.24
N THR A 81 -12.23 -3.29 -5.89
CA THR A 81 -11.00 -4.05 -5.66
C THR A 81 -10.54 -3.98 -4.20
N LEU A 82 -10.67 -2.82 -3.55
CA LEU A 82 -10.33 -2.69 -2.12
C LEU A 82 -11.27 -3.54 -1.25
N GLN A 83 -12.57 -3.51 -1.52
CA GLN A 83 -13.56 -4.30 -0.78
C GLN A 83 -13.30 -5.80 -0.93
N ASP A 84 -13.07 -6.27 -2.16
CA ASP A 84 -12.80 -7.69 -2.45
C ASP A 84 -11.53 -8.14 -1.73
N THR A 85 -10.47 -7.32 -1.76
CA THR A 85 -9.20 -7.63 -1.08
C THR A 85 -9.35 -7.70 0.43
N ILE A 86 -10.07 -6.76 1.04
CA ILE A 86 -10.33 -6.75 2.48
C ILE A 86 -11.12 -8.00 2.89
N SER A 87 -12.17 -8.34 2.11
CA SER A 87 -13.01 -9.51 2.37
C SER A 87 -12.16 -10.78 2.32
N TRP A 88 -11.33 -10.93 1.28
CA TRP A 88 -10.42 -12.06 1.15
C TRP A 88 -9.41 -12.15 2.30
N LEU A 89 -8.81 -11.04 2.73
CA LEU A 89 -7.87 -11.02 3.86
C LEU A 89 -8.54 -11.45 5.17
N ARG A 90 -9.78 -11.03 5.41
CA ARG A 90 -10.57 -11.43 6.59
C ARG A 90 -10.82 -12.93 6.59
N GLU A 91 -11.30 -13.46 5.47
CA GLU A 91 -11.61 -14.88 5.31
C GLU A 91 -10.38 -15.79 5.42
N ASN A 92 -9.23 -15.37 4.86
CA ASN A 92 -8.08 -16.27 4.64
C ASN A 92 -6.92 -16.08 5.63
N PHE A 93 -6.81 -14.92 6.29
CA PHE A 93 -5.64 -14.59 7.13
C PHE A 93 -6.01 -14.14 8.55
N LEU A 94 -7.16 -13.49 8.73
CA LEU A 94 -7.53 -12.91 10.03
C LEU A 94 -8.55 -13.76 10.80
N GLY A 95 -9.29 -14.64 10.11
CA GLY A 95 -10.33 -15.50 10.67
C GLY A 95 -11.63 -14.74 10.98
N ASP A 96 -12.75 -15.45 10.97
CA ASP A 96 -14.07 -14.88 11.31
C ASP A 96 -14.10 -14.48 12.80
N GLY A 97 -13.90 -13.19 13.09
CA GLY A 97 -14.05 -12.64 14.45
C GLY A 97 -13.03 -11.59 14.90
N ILE A 98 -12.08 -11.19 14.05
CA ILE A 98 -11.20 -10.05 14.34
C ILE A 98 -11.67 -8.87 13.48
N PHE A 99 -12.22 -7.86 14.17
CA PHE A 99 -12.92 -6.63 13.72
C PHE A 99 -14.43 -6.77 13.53
#